data_AF-A0AAV6JVD5-F1
#
_entry.id   AF-A0AAV6JVD5-F1
#
_cell.length_a   1.000
_cell.length_b   1.000
_cell.length_c   1.000
_cell.angle_alpha   90.00
_cell.angle_beta   90.00
_cell.angle_gamma   90.00
#
_symmetry.space_group_name_H-M   'P 1'
#
loop_
_entity.id
_entity.type
_entity.pdbx_description
1 polymer ?
#
loop_
_entity_poly.entity_id
_entity_poly.type
_entity_poly.pdbx_seq_one_letter_code
_entity_poly.pdbx_strand_id
1 'polypeptide(L)'
;MVGLETNEGLEGMGLGPDKETKKFFKLLEDAQRELYPNCKTFTALSFTTHLLHIKVLGGWTDTSFDMLVELLRKAFPVRETLPKSFAEAKKFNEALGFSYEKIDACPKD
;
A
#
# COMPACT_ATOMS: atom_id res chain seq x y z
N MET A 1 38.45 -15.32 -47.06
CA MET A 1 39.79 -15.35 -46.41
C MET A 1 40.25 -13.91 -46.41
N VAL A 2 40.16 -13.13 -45.34
CA VAL A 2 40.54 -13.25 -43.92
C VAL A 2 39.40 -12.61 -43.11
N GLY A 3 39.02 -12.94 -41.88
CA GLY A 3 39.47 -13.84 -40.82
C GLY A 3 38.58 -13.47 -39.62
N LEU A 4 38.08 -14.47 -38.91
CA LEU A 4 37.22 -14.35 -37.73
C LEU A 4 37.96 -13.66 -36.57
N GLU A 5 37.27 -12.76 -35.87
CA GLU A 5 37.31 -12.68 -34.41
C GLU A 5 35.89 -12.44 -33.89
N THR A 6 35.26 -13.53 -33.46
CA THR A 6 34.18 -13.56 -32.47
C THR A 6 34.80 -13.57 -31.08
N ASN A 7 34.33 -12.71 -30.17
CA ASN A 7 34.08 -12.96 -28.74
C ASN A 7 33.90 -11.64 -27.98
N GLU A 8 33.11 -11.51 -26.91
CA GLU A 8 32.06 -12.31 -26.30
C GLU A 8 31.49 -11.43 -25.18
N GLY A 9 30.19 -11.57 -24.92
CA GLY A 9 29.60 -11.52 -23.59
C GLY A 9 29.91 -10.34 -22.66
N LEU A 10 28.94 -9.42 -22.57
CA LEU A 10 28.45 -8.98 -21.26
C LEU A 10 26.91 -8.91 -21.31
N GLU A 11 26.27 -10.06 -21.57
CA GLU A 11 24.94 -10.34 -21.02
C GLU A 11 25.10 -10.49 -19.50
N GLY A 12 25.07 -9.36 -18.81
CA GLY A 12 25.16 -9.28 -17.35
C GLY A 12 23.84 -9.63 -16.68
N MET A 13 23.67 -10.91 -16.35
CA MET A 13 22.79 -11.46 -15.29
C MET A 13 21.31 -11.06 -15.32
N GLY A 14 20.51 -11.91 -15.97
CA GLY A 14 19.06 -11.97 -15.82
C GLY A 14 18.61 -12.45 -14.43
N LEU A 15 18.94 -11.70 -13.38
CA LEU A 15 18.20 -11.76 -12.12
C LEU A 15 17.04 -10.78 -12.24
N GLY A 16 15.94 -11.26 -12.82
CA GLY A 16 14.65 -10.59 -12.65
C GLY A 16 14.36 -10.37 -11.16
N PRO A 17 13.47 -9.42 -10.82
CA PRO A 17 13.26 -9.02 -9.44
C PRO A 17 13.00 -10.24 -8.54
N ASP A 18 13.63 -10.23 -7.38
CA ASP A 18 13.48 -11.29 -6.40
C ASP A 18 12.03 -11.31 -5.85
N LYS A 19 11.72 -12.31 -5.03
CA LYS A 19 10.36 -12.52 -4.53
C LYS A 19 9.84 -11.33 -3.73
N GLU A 20 10.69 -10.66 -2.96
CA GLU A 20 10.32 -9.49 -2.16
C GLU A 20 10.05 -8.29 -3.06
N THR A 21 10.95 -8.01 -4.00
CA THR A 21 10.77 -6.93 -4.98
C THR A 21 9.46 -7.11 -5.77
N LYS A 22 9.15 -8.33 -6.22
CA LYS A 22 7.88 -8.63 -6.90
C LYS A 22 6.65 -8.38 -6.03
N LYS A 23 6.70 -8.71 -4.74
CA LYS A 23 5.61 -8.45 -3.80
C LYS A 23 5.41 -6.96 -3.57
N PHE A 24 6.48 -6.20 -3.46
CA PHE A 24 6.42 -4.75 -3.29
C PHE A 24 5.78 -4.09 -4.52
N PHE A 25 6.20 -4.44 -5.73
CA PHE A 25 5.58 -3.89 -6.95
C PHE A 25 4.10 -4.25 -7.06
N LYS A 26 3.71 -5.49 -6.73
CA LYS A 26 2.30 -5.87 -6.67
C LYS A 26 1.52 -5.03 -5.66
N LEU A 27 2.08 -4.81 -4.47
CA LEU A 27 1.46 -3.96 -3.46
C LEU A 27 1.29 -2.52 -3.96
N LEU A 28 2.29 -1.98 -4.67
CA LEU A 28 2.24 -0.65 -5.25
C LEU A 28 1.15 -0.54 -6.34
N GLU A 29 1.01 -1.55 -7.20
CA GLU A 29 -0.07 -1.63 -8.19
C GLU A 29 -1.45 -1.66 -7.51
N ASP A 30 -1.62 -2.52 -6.50
CA ASP A 30 -2.87 -2.61 -5.74
C ASP A 30 -3.19 -1.29 -5.03
N ALA A 31 -2.18 -0.58 -4.54
CA ALA A 31 -2.31 0.71 -3.87
C ALA A 31 -2.72 1.85 -4.82
N GLN A 32 -2.23 1.82 -6.05
CA GLN A 32 -2.54 2.81 -7.09
C GLN A 32 -3.85 2.53 -7.82
N ARG A 33 -4.43 1.32 -7.67
CA ARG A 33 -5.72 0.98 -8.26
C ARG A 33 -6.81 1.93 -7.80
N GLU A 34 -7.73 2.25 -8.69
CA GLU A 34 -8.98 2.94 -8.36
C GLU A 34 -9.70 2.23 -7.21
N LEU A 35 -10.33 3.00 -6.32
CA LEU A 35 -11.01 2.45 -5.14
C LEU A 35 -12.11 1.42 -5.53
N TYR A 36 -12.83 1.72 -6.60
CA TYR A 36 -13.80 0.88 -7.29
C TYR A 36 -13.81 1.28 -8.79
N PRO A 37 -14.40 0.47 -9.70
CA PRO A 37 -14.34 0.73 -11.13
C PRO A 37 -14.89 2.12 -11.50
N ASN A 38 -14.12 2.88 -12.27
CA ASN A 38 -14.39 4.25 -12.69
C ASN A 38 -14.33 5.29 -11.57
N CYS A 39 -13.71 4.97 -10.42
CA CYS A 39 -13.49 5.94 -9.35
C CYS A 39 -12.34 6.89 -9.73
N LYS A 40 -12.68 8.05 -10.29
CA LYS A 40 -11.70 9.07 -10.71
C LYS A 40 -11.14 9.92 -9.57
N THR A 41 -11.76 9.85 -8.40
CA THR A 41 -11.42 10.72 -7.26
C THR A 41 -10.44 10.08 -6.29
N PHE A 42 -10.48 8.76 -6.13
CA PHE A 42 -9.67 8.05 -5.14
C PHE A 42 -9.06 6.77 -5.68
N THR A 43 -7.77 6.59 -5.42
CA THR A 43 -7.09 5.28 -5.39
C THR A 43 -7.30 4.59 -4.03
N ALA A 44 -7.04 3.28 -3.96
CA ALA A 44 -7.08 2.51 -2.72
C ALA A 44 -6.18 3.12 -1.62
N LEU A 45 -4.97 3.53 -1.99
CA LEU A 45 -4.05 4.22 -1.09
C LEU A 45 -4.62 5.55 -0.61
N SER A 46 -4.99 6.44 -1.54
CA SER A 46 -5.47 7.78 -1.18
C SER A 46 -6.66 7.70 -0.23
N PHE A 47 -7.63 6.83 -0.50
CA PHE A 47 -8.79 6.65 0.37
C PHE A 47 -8.40 6.13 1.76
N THR A 48 -7.52 5.12 1.82
CA THR A 48 -7.05 4.56 3.09
C THR A 48 -6.29 5.59 3.91
N THR A 49 -5.41 6.39 3.30
CA THR A 49 -4.69 7.47 3.97
C THR A 49 -5.65 8.54 4.50
N HIS A 50 -6.69 8.92 3.74
CA HIS A 50 -7.68 9.87 4.22
C HIS A 50 -8.50 9.32 5.40
N LEU A 51 -8.88 8.04 5.36
CA LEU A 51 -9.56 7.39 6.50
C LEU A 51 -8.69 7.40 7.76
N LEU A 52 -7.41 7.05 7.64
CA LEU A 52 -6.47 7.08 8.76
C LEU A 52 -6.30 8.51 9.31
N HIS A 53 -6.25 9.50 8.43
CA HIS A 53 -6.15 10.89 8.84
C HIS A 53 -7.40 11.35 9.62
N ILE A 54 -8.60 11.02 9.12
CA ILE A 54 -9.87 11.29 9.81
C ILE A 54 -9.89 10.62 11.19
N LYS A 55 -9.45 9.36 11.28
CA LYS A 55 -9.37 8.63 12.54
C LYS A 55 -8.52 9.39 13.57
N VAL A 56 -7.32 9.81 13.17
CA VAL A 56 -6.37 10.50 14.05
C VAL A 56 -6.92 11.86 14.47
N LEU A 57 -7.40 12.67 13.52
CA LEU A 57 -7.95 14.00 13.82
C LEU A 57 -9.23 13.92 14.66
N GLY A 58 -10.05 12.90 14.44
CA GLY A 58 -11.31 12.68 15.15
C GLY A 58 -11.16 12.00 16.51
N GLY A 59 -9.96 11.53 16.87
CA GLY A 59 -9.75 10.77 18.10
C GLY A 59 -10.51 9.45 18.15
N TRP A 60 -10.73 8.81 17.00
CA TRP A 60 -11.54 7.59 16.92
C TRP A 60 -10.80 6.39 17.51
N THR A 61 -11.54 5.56 18.23
CA THR A 61 -11.03 4.28 18.71
C THR A 61 -10.84 3.31 17.54
N ASP A 62 -9.88 2.39 17.68
CA ASP A 62 -9.66 1.30 16.71
C ASP A 62 -10.95 0.53 16.43
N THR A 63 -11.76 0.25 17.46
CA THR A 63 -13.05 -0.44 17.32
C THR A 63 -14.03 0.33 16.43
N SER A 64 -14.21 1.64 16.67
CA SER A 64 -15.14 2.44 15.86
C SER A 64 -14.67 2.56 14.40
N PHE A 65 -13.36 2.62 14.19
CA PHE A 65 -12.76 2.64 12.87
C PHE A 65 -12.99 1.31 12.13
N ASP A 66 -12.76 0.19 12.80
CA ASP A 66 -12.97 -1.15 12.22
C ASP A 66 -14.44 -1.35 11.80
N MET A 67 -15.39 -0.92 12.63
CA MET A 67 -16.82 -0.94 12.30
C MET A 67 -17.14 -0.10 11.05
N LEU A 68 -16.56 1.10 10.93
CA LEU A 68 -16.73 1.92 9.72
C LEU A 68 -16.16 1.21 8.49
N VAL A 69 -14.95 0.68 8.57
CA VAL A 69 -14.28 0.00 7.47
C VAL A 69 -15.08 -1.21 7.00
N GLU A 70 -15.63 -2.01 7.94
CA GLU A 70 -16.54 -3.11 7.59
C GLU A 70 -17.79 -2.64 6.84
N LEU A 71 -18.38 -1.52 7.26
CA LEU A 71 -19.53 -0.93 6.58
C LEU A 71 -19.18 -0.48 5.16
N LEU A 72 -18.07 0.24 5.00
CA LEU A 72 -17.59 0.71 3.68
C LEU A 72 -17.31 -0.46 2.73
N ARG A 73 -16.70 -1.54 3.23
CA ARG A 73 -16.49 -2.77 2.46
C ARG A 73 -17.80 -3.42 2.01
N LYS A 74 -18.88 -3.31 2.80
CA LYS A 74 -20.19 -3.82 2.40
C LYS A 74 -20.87 -2.91 1.38
N ALA A 75 -20.64 -1.60 1.47
CA ALA A 75 -21.24 -0.58 0.60
C ALA A 75 -20.58 -0.51 -0.78
N PHE A 76 -19.26 -0.72 -0.86
CA PHE A 76 -18.54 -0.65 -2.13
C PHE A 76 -18.58 -1.95 -2.92
N PRO A 77 -18.62 -1.87 -4.27
CA PRO A 77 -18.68 -3.04 -5.13
C PRO A 77 -17.37 -3.85 -5.15
N VAL A 78 -16.26 -3.28 -4.64
CA VAL A 78 -14.96 -3.96 -4.57
C VAL A 78 -14.48 -4.02 -3.13
N ARG A 79 -14.56 -5.22 -2.55
CA ARG A 79 -14.20 -5.48 -1.15
C ARG A 79 -12.70 -5.59 -0.94
N GLU A 80 -11.94 -5.88 -1.98
CA GLU A 80 -10.53 -6.26 -1.85
C GLU A 80 -9.58 -5.06 -1.76
N THR A 81 -10.00 -3.87 -2.20
CA THR A 81 -9.16 -2.66 -2.20
C THR A 81 -9.02 -2.00 -0.84
N LEU A 82 -9.96 -2.25 0.08
CA LEU A 82 -9.94 -1.65 1.41
C LEU A 82 -9.24 -2.58 2.41
N PRO A 83 -8.54 -2.01 3.42
CA PRO A 83 -8.16 -2.78 4.60
C PRO A 83 -9.41 -3.31 5.32
N LYS A 84 -9.27 -4.33 6.18
CA LYS A 84 -10.37 -4.86 7.01
C LYS A 84 -10.40 -4.24 8.41
N SER A 85 -9.30 -3.64 8.83
CA SER A 85 -9.15 -3.01 10.14
C SER A 85 -8.09 -1.92 10.11
N PHE A 86 -8.00 -1.16 11.20
CA PHE A 86 -6.91 -0.22 11.43
C PHE A 86 -5.54 -0.90 11.38
N ALA A 87 -5.40 -2.09 11.98
CA ALA A 87 -4.15 -2.82 11.98
C ALA A 87 -3.71 -3.20 10.55
N GLU A 88 -4.65 -3.60 9.69
CA GLU A 88 -4.36 -3.87 8.28
C GLU A 88 -4.07 -2.59 7.49
N ALA A 89 -4.82 -1.51 7.75
CA ALA A 89 -4.57 -0.20 7.15
C ALA A 89 -3.17 0.33 7.49
N LYS A 90 -2.73 0.15 8.74
CA LYS A 90 -1.40 0.50 9.21
C LYS A 90 -0.32 -0.36 8.51
N LYS A 91 -0.48 -1.69 8.49
CA LYS A 91 0.45 -2.58 7.79
C LYS A 91 0.57 -2.29 6.30
N PHE A 92 -0.55 -1.95 5.65
CA PHE A 92 -0.58 -1.58 4.25
C PHE A 92 0.25 -0.32 3.97
N ASN A 93 0.12 0.69 4.83
CA ASN A 93 0.93 1.91 4.76
C ASN A 93 2.41 1.63 5.06
N GLU A 94 2.72 0.87 6.11
CA GLU A 94 4.10 0.49 6.47
C GLU A 94 4.79 -0.29 5.34
N ALA A 95 4.09 -1.21 4.69
CA ALA A 95 4.63 -2.00 3.59
C ALA A 95 4.90 -1.16 2.32
N LEU A 96 4.30 0.04 2.23
CA LEU A 96 4.58 1.04 1.20
C LEU A 96 5.63 2.08 1.65
N GLY A 97 6.19 1.94 2.85
CA GLY A 97 7.20 2.85 3.41
C GLY A 97 6.64 4.01 4.23
N PHE A 98 5.31 4.08 4.44
CA PHE A 98 4.69 5.08 5.32
C PHE A 98 4.67 4.59 6.77
N SER A 99 5.85 4.55 7.41
CA SER A 99 5.96 4.19 8.81
C SER A 99 5.28 5.23 9.71
N TYR A 100 4.64 4.76 10.78
CA TYR A 100 4.06 5.63 11.80
C TYR A 100 4.99 5.69 13.01
N GLU A 101 5.53 6.87 13.30
CA GLU A 101 6.20 7.14 14.55
C GLU A 101 5.20 7.69 15.57
N LYS A 102 5.01 6.95 16.66
CA LYS A 102 4.24 7.47 17.80
C LYS A 102 5.14 8.46 18.53
N ILE A 103 4.88 9.74 18.31
CA ILE A 103 5.49 10.79 19.12
C ILE A 103 4.68 10.87 20.41
N ASP A 104 5.31 10.46 21.51
CA ASP A 104 4.72 10.60 22.84
C ASP A 104 4.79 12.08 23.24
N ALA A 105 3.70 12.80 23.00
CA ALA A 105 3.60 14.20 23.37
C ALA A 105 3.28 14.30 24.87
N CYS A 106 4.36 14.39 25.65
CA CYS A 106 4.49 15.01 26.98
C CYS A 106 4.56 14.08 28.21
N PRO A 107 5.65 14.19 29.02
CA PRO A 107 5.76 13.61 30.36
C PRO A 107 5.20 14.48 31.50
N LYS A 108 4.40 15.51 31.20
CA LYS A 108 3.83 16.42 32.21
C LYS A 108 2.38 16.77 31.88
N ASP A 109 1.48 15.97 32.47
CA ASP A 109 0.15 16.37 32.93
C ASP A 109 0.09 16.14 34.45
#